data_AF-B1HMG1-F1
#
_entry.id   AF-B1HMG1-F1
#
_cell.length_a   1.000
_cell.length_b   1.000
_cell.length_c   1.000
_cell.angle_alpha   90.00
_cell.angle_beta   90.00
_cell.angle_gamma   90.00
#
_symmetry.space_group_name_H-M   'P 1'
#
loop_
_entity.id
_entity.type
_entity.pdbx_description
1 polymer ?
#
loop_
_entity_poly.entity_id
_entity_poly.type
_entity_poly.pdbx_seq_one_letter_code
_entity_poly.pdbx_strand_id
1 'polypeptide(L)' 'MKKESGGKMNNKKGIIIASIILLYCVIDVIYTFVLSGKINWSILFLAVCMIGLIEVAIFNNKYLKKNINH' A
#
# COMPACT_ATOMS: atom_id res chain seq x y z
N MET A 1 15.91 -24.11 -19.08
CA MET A 1 15.86 -23.37 -17.80
C MET A 1 15.74 -21.88 -18.14
N LYS A 2 14.52 -21.33 -18.09
CA LYS A 2 14.19 -20.00 -18.61
C LYS A 2 14.68 -18.96 -17.60
N LYS A 3 15.68 -18.16 -17.98
CA LYS A 3 16.12 -16.98 -17.22
C LYS A 3 15.01 -15.94 -17.33
N GLU A 4 14.17 -15.80 -16.31
CA GLU A 4 13.30 -14.63 -16.18
C GLU A 4 14.13 -13.44 -15.69
N SER A 5 14.65 -12.75 -16.69
CA SER A 5 15.14 -11.39 -16.61
C SER A 5 14.07 -10.45 -16.02
N GLY A 6 14.46 -9.61 -15.06
CA GLY A 6 14.13 -8.18 -15.18
C GLY A 6 12.87 -7.60 -14.52
N GLY A 7 12.40 -8.09 -13.37
CA GLY A 7 11.26 -7.48 -12.64
C GLY A 7 11.59 -6.40 -11.59
N LYS A 8 12.75 -5.73 -11.63
CA LYS A 8 13.27 -4.95 -10.48
C LYS A 8 12.70 -3.51 -10.34
N MET A 9 11.77 -3.07 -11.20
CA MET A 9 11.32 -1.66 -11.27
C MET A 9 9.81 -1.42 -11.12
N ASN A 10 9.00 -2.46 -10.82
CA ASN A 10 7.53 -2.34 -10.85
C ASN A 10 6.91 -2.19 -9.45
N ASN A 11 7.49 -2.84 -8.44
CA ASN A 11 6.95 -2.83 -7.07
C ASN A 11 7.02 -1.45 -6.40
N LYS A 12 8.04 -0.64 -6.74
CA LYS A 12 8.16 0.73 -6.21
C LYS A 12 6.99 1.63 -6.64
N LYS A 13 6.55 1.51 -7.89
CA LYS A 13 5.42 2.31 -8.41
C LYS A 13 4.09 1.91 -7.75
N GLY A 14 3.88 0.61 -7.54
CA GLY A 14 2.68 0.10 -6.85
C GLY A 14 2.59 0.60 -5.40
N ILE A 15 3.70 0.58 -4.66
CA ILE A 15 3.74 1.12 -3.30
C ILE A 15 3.44 2.62 -3.28
N ILE A 16 4.02 3.40 -4.21
CA ILE A 16 3.75 4.84 -4.31
C ILE A 16 2.27 5.11 -4.58
N ILE A 17 1.64 4.39 -5.51
CA ILE A 17 0.22 4.54 -5.82
C ILE A 17 -0.65 4.18 -4.61
N ALA A 18 -0.36 3.06 -3.93
CA ALA A 18 -1.08 2.66 -2.71
C ALA A 18 -0.94 3.71 -1.61
N SER A 19 0.24 4.31 -1.43
CA SER A 19 0.47 5.40 -0.47
C SER A 19 -0.32 6.66 -0.81
N ILE A 20 -0.44 7.03 -2.09
CA ILE A 20 -1.26 8.17 -2.52
C ILE A 20 -2.75 7.91 -2.21
N ILE A 21 -3.26 6.72 -2.56
CA ILE A 21 -4.65 6.34 -2.28
C ILE A 21 -4.92 6.35 -0.77
N LEU A 22 -4.00 5.82 0.03
CA LEU A 22 -4.10 5.84 1.48
C LEU A 22 -4.19 7.27 2.03
N LEU A 23 -3.34 8.18 1.53
CA LEU A 23 -3.37 9.59 1.94
C LEU A 23 -4.73 10.23 1.66
N TYR A 24 -5.30 10.00 0.47
CA TYR A 24 -6.64 10.49 0.14
C TYR A 24 -7.73 9.93 1.06
N CYS A 25 -7.67 8.63 1.38
CA CYS A 25 -8.64 8.02 2.29
C CYS A 25 -8.57 8.62 3.69
N VAL A 26 -7.35 8.89 4.20
CA VAL A 26 -7.16 9.51 5.52
C VAL A 26 -7.67 10.95 5.52
N ILE A 27 -7.36 11.73 4.48
CA ILE A 27 -7.85 13.11 4.35
C ILE A 27 -9.37 13.13 4.29
N ASP A 28 -10.00 12.25 3.51
CA ASP A 28 -11.45 12.19 3.40
C ASP A 28 -12.12 11.83 4.73
N VAL A 29 -11.58 10.85 5.46
CA VAL A 29 -12.09 10.47 6.79
C VAL A 29 -12.00 11.65 7.76
N ILE A 30 -10.87 12.37 7.80
CA ILE A 30 -10.71 13.55 8.65
C ILE A 30 -11.69 14.65 8.21
N TYR A 31 -11.81 14.88 6.91
CA TYR A 31 -12.68 15.93 6.36
C TYR A 31 -14.15 15.66 6.66
N THR A 32 -14.65 14.44 6.39
CA THR A 32 -16.04 14.08 6.70
C THR A 32 -16.31 14.08 8.20
N PHE A 33 -15.34 13.66 9.01
CA PHE A 33 -15.46 13.73 10.46
C PHE A 33 -15.56 15.17 10.97
N VAL A 34 -14.70 16.08 10.49
CA VAL A 34 -14.72 17.49 10.89
C VAL A 34 -15.98 18.21 10.37
N LEU A 35 -16.37 17.97 9.12
CA LEU A 35 -17.47 18.69 8.48
C LEU A 35 -18.84 18.18 8.96
N SER A 36 -18.98 16.87 9.13
CA SER A 36 -20.28 16.22 9.30
C SER A 36 -20.43 15.52 10.66
N GLY A 37 -19.36 15.40 11.44
CA GLY A 37 -19.32 14.57 12.66
C GLY A 37 -19.51 13.07 12.40
N LYS A 38 -19.45 12.65 11.13
CA LYS A 38 -19.74 11.28 10.70
C LYS A 38 -18.50 10.65 10.09
N ILE A 39 -18.32 9.37 10.37
CA ILE A 39 -17.24 8.57 9.81
C ILE A 39 -17.77 7.81 8.61
N ASN A 40 -17.08 7.93 7.47
CA ASN A 40 -17.36 7.08 6.31
C ASN A 40 -16.64 5.74 6.48
N TRP A 41 -17.35 4.75 7.03
CA TRP A 41 -16.82 3.42 7.34
C TRP A 41 -16.23 2.70 6.11
N SER A 42 -16.77 2.93 4.91
CA SER A 42 -16.26 2.34 3.68
C SER A 42 -14.87 2.87 3.32
N ILE A 43 -14.62 4.17 3.54
CA ILE A 43 -13.32 4.79 3.28
C ILE A 43 -12.33 4.41 4.38
N LEU A 44 -12.79 4.32 5.63
CA LEU A 44 -11.98 3.81 6.73
C LEU A 44 -11.53 2.37 6.47
N PHE A 45 -12.44 1.51 5.99
CA PHE A 45 -12.10 0.14 5.59
C PHE A 45 -11.08 0.09 4.46
N LEU A 46 -11.24 0.93 3.43
CA LEU A 46 -10.29 1.03 2.32
C LEU A 46 -8.89 1.47 2.80
N ALA A 47 -8.81 2.43 3.72
CA ALA A 47 -7.54 2.85 4.31
C ALA A 47 -6.82 1.69 5.02
N VAL A 48 -7.55 0.92 5.83
CA VAL A 48 -7.00 -0.27 6.53
C VAL A 48 -6.52 -1.31 5.52
N CYS A 49 -7.29 -1.59 4.47
CA CYS A 49 -6.87 -2.51 3.41
C CYS A 49 -5.58 -2.05 2.72
N MET A 50 -5.46 -0.76 2.39
CA MET A 50 -4.26 -0.22 1.75
C MET A 50 -3.02 -0.32 2.65
N ILE A 51 -3.16 -0.12 3.96
CA ILE A 51 -2.07 -0.34 4.93
C ILE A 51 -1.60 -1.79 4.89
N GLY A 52 -2.53 -2.76 4.97
CA GLY A 52 -2.19 -4.18 4.92
C GLY A 52 -1.48 -4.59 3.62
N LEU A 53 -1.92 -4.06 2.48
CA LEU A 53 -1.25 -4.30 1.19
C LEU A 53 0.18 -3.73 1.16
N ILE A 54 0.39 -2.55 1.74
CA ILE A 54 1.72 -1.93 1.84
C ILE A 54 2.63 -2.76 2.75
N GLU A 55 2.14 -3.19 3.92
CA GLU A 55 2.91 -4.03 4.86
C GLU A 55 3.33 -5.35 4.22
N VAL A 56 2.39 -6.05 3.56
CA VAL A 56 2.69 -7.30 2.85
C VAL A 56 3.69 -7.08 1.73
N ALA A 57 3.57 -5.98 0.96
CA ALA A 57 4.53 -5.65 -0.10
C ALA A 57 5.94 -5.38 0.44
N ILE A 58 6.05 -4.66 1.57
CA ILE A 58 7.32 -4.39 2.25
C ILE A 58 7.93 -5.68 2.78
N PHE A 59 7.13 -6.52 3.44
CA PHE A 59 7.56 -7.80 3.97
C PHE A 59 8.08 -8.70 2.84
N ASN A 60 7.29 -8.92 1.78
CA ASN A 60 7.74 -9.73 0.64
C ASN A 60 9.04 -9.24 0.02
N ASN A 61 9.22 -7.92 -0.12
CA ASN A 61 10.47 -7.36 -0.64
C ASN A 61 11.66 -7.65 0.28
N LYS A 62 11.46 -7.61 1.61
CA LYS A 62 12.49 -7.97 2.60
C LYS A 62 12.91 -9.44 2.50
N TYR A 63 11.96 -10.36 2.31
CA TYR A 63 12.23 -11.80 2.19
C TYR A 63 12.88 -12.16 0.85
N LEU A 64 12.39 -11.60 -0.26
CA LEU A 64 13.00 -11.79 -1.58
C LEU A 64 14.44 -11.27 -1.64
N LYS A 65 14.73 -10.14 -0.99
CA LYS A 65 16.09 -9.59 -0.94
C LYS A 65 17.05 -10.43 -0.09
N LYS A 66 16.53 -11.16 0.90
CA LYS A 66 17.33 -12.08 1.74
C LYS A 66 17.71 -13.37 0.99
N ASN A 67 16.84 -13.88 0.12
CA ASN A 67 17.07 -15.12 -0.63
C ASN A 67 18.03 -15.01 -1.84
N ILE A 68 18.41 -13.79 -2.24
CA ILE A 68 19.31 -13.53 -3.37
C ILE A 68 20.78 -13.33 -2.90
N ASN A 69 20.99 -13.08 -1.60
CA ASN A 69 22.29 -12.79 -1.01
C ASN A 69 22.94 -14.01 -0.31
N HIS A 70 22.45 -15.23 -0.59
CA HIS A 70 23.01 -16.49 -0.10
C HIS A 70 23.33 -17.39 -1.30
#